data_AF-A0A960J1P4-F1
#
_entry.id   AF-A0A960J1P4-F1
#
_cell.length_a   1.000
_cell.length_b   1.000
_cell.length_c   1.000
_cell.angle_alpha   90.00
_cell.angle_beta   90.00
_cell.angle_gamma   90.00
#
_symmetry.space_group_name_H-M   'P 1'
#
loop_
_entity.id
_entity.type
_entity.pdbx_description
1 polymer ?
#
loop_
_entity_poly.entity_id
_entity_poly.type
_entity_poly.pdbx_seq_one_letter_code
_entity_poly.pdbx_strand_id
1 'polypeptide(L)'
;MHRRGDVPSGEEALDGPRPPAGPHRPLPGTPRQAAGAARRTTTIDTIRPDGPRGAATVVELRGRDRRLDPEGAVAAEHAVGLRFRLDPATGEITAVEGPPDDVAGLEGLVGASVRAGFGRAVAGVLGDELAARTLRASMLEDLSGAVLVSGYAPLRAGAIRVSAGGGASMADHQGDICVGWAAGGEMHSVLAEHDHVAVPLGPAAPDLAAAGVWHPDPPLAEGTVRRRRRLDVAAAGDGSADRLTESHLRDTYRSTDGDEVEEMVLHEYVVRSIVGGDGRLVAVDVD
;
A
#
# COMPACT_ATOMS: atom_id res chain seq x y z
N MET A 1 -9.33 48.79 -18.26
CA MET A 1 -10.18 47.85 -19.03
C MET A 1 -9.37 46.58 -19.26
N HIS A 2 -9.40 45.67 -18.29
CA HIS A 2 -8.70 44.39 -18.34
C HIS A 2 -9.45 43.42 -19.25
N ARG A 3 -8.77 42.87 -20.27
CA ARG A 3 -9.22 41.64 -20.93
C ARG A 3 -8.80 40.47 -20.04
N ARG A 4 -9.78 39.66 -19.64
CA ARG A 4 -9.56 38.37 -18.98
C ARG A 4 -8.81 37.46 -19.95
N GLY A 5 -7.70 36.90 -19.51
CA GLY A 5 -7.02 35.81 -20.20
C GLY A 5 -7.83 34.53 -20.01
N ASP A 6 -7.87 33.72 -21.07
CA ASP A 6 -8.47 32.40 -21.06
C ASP A 6 -7.78 31.50 -20.04
N VAL A 7 -8.58 30.83 -19.23
CA VAL A 7 -8.15 29.75 -18.33
C VAL A 7 -8.17 28.47 -19.18
N PRO A 8 -7.07 27.68 -19.23
CA PRO A 8 -7.08 26.41 -19.96
C PRO A 8 -8.12 25.47 -19.35
N SER A 9 -8.97 24.87 -20.20
CA SER A 9 -9.87 23.78 -19.81
C SER A 9 -9.05 22.60 -19.30
N GLY A 10 -9.44 22.03 -18.16
CA GLY A 10 -8.73 20.97 -17.44
C GLY A 10 -8.62 19.61 -18.14
N GLU A 11 -8.77 19.54 -19.47
CA GLU A 11 -8.65 18.30 -20.25
C GLU A 11 -7.24 18.08 -20.84
N GLU A 12 -6.35 19.07 -20.86
CA GLU A 12 -4.97 18.90 -21.38
C GLU A 12 -3.95 18.37 -20.33
N ALA A 13 -4.38 18.11 -19.09
CA ALA A 13 -3.48 17.64 -18.02
C ALA A 13 -3.25 16.12 -17.99
N LEU A 14 -3.83 15.36 -18.93
CA LEU A 14 -3.79 13.89 -18.96
C LEU A 14 -3.07 13.29 -20.18
N ASP A 15 -2.47 14.12 -21.03
CA ASP A 15 -1.67 13.67 -22.18
C ASP A 15 -0.23 13.34 -21.74
N GLY A 16 -0.11 12.17 -21.11
CA GLY A 16 1.14 11.46 -20.92
C GLY A 16 1.00 10.02 -21.40
N PRO A 17 2.11 9.32 -21.72
CA PRO A 17 2.05 7.90 -22.04
C PRO A 17 1.35 7.15 -20.91
N ARG A 18 0.19 6.53 -21.22
CA ARG A 18 -0.51 5.65 -20.29
C ARG A 18 0.23 4.32 -20.32
N PRO A 19 0.95 3.92 -19.25
CA PRO A 19 1.52 2.59 -19.21
C PRO A 19 0.39 1.56 -19.37
N PRO A 20 0.63 0.43 -20.05
CA PRO A 20 -0.34 -0.66 -20.08
C PRO A 20 -0.72 -1.05 -18.64
N ALA A 21 -2.00 -1.35 -18.43
CA ALA A 21 -2.56 -1.51 -17.10
C ALA A 21 -1.95 -2.73 -16.38
N GLY A 22 -1.47 -2.50 -15.16
CA GLY A 22 -0.99 -3.53 -14.25
C GLY A 22 0.52 -3.83 -14.37
N PRO A 23 1.10 -4.54 -13.39
CA PRO A 23 2.52 -4.89 -13.41
C PRO A 23 2.82 -5.93 -14.49
N HIS A 24 3.82 -5.68 -15.35
CA HIS A 24 4.24 -6.64 -16.37
C HIS A 24 5.60 -7.27 -16.11
N ARG A 25 6.43 -6.63 -15.29
CA ARG A 25 7.81 -7.08 -15.00
C ARG A 25 8.12 -6.90 -13.52
N PRO A 26 7.55 -7.75 -12.65
CA PRO A 26 7.74 -7.58 -11.23
C PRO A 26 9.22 -7.64 -10.82
N LEU A 27 9.59 -6.93 -9.75
CA LEU A 27 10.94 -7.03 -9.20
C LEU A 27 11.25 -8.50 -8.85
N PRO A 28 12.41 -9.02 -9.27
CA PRO A 28 12.77 -10.42 -9.05
C PRO A 28 13.17 -10.70 -7.59
N GLY A 29 13.39 -9.67 -6.78
CA GLY A 29 13.83 -9.79 -5.40
C GLY A 29 14.11 -8.43 -4.77
N THR A 30 14.47 -8.45 -3.49
CA THR A 30 14.83 -7.24 -2.76
C THR A 30 16.34 -6.95 -2.89
N PRO A 31 16.76 -5.75 -3.33
CA PRO A 31 18.16 -5.39 -3.38
C PRO A 31 18.80 -5.39 -1.98
N ARG A 32 20.11 -5.68 -1.95
CA ARG A 32 20.92 -5.60 -0.74
C ARG A 32 20.91 -4.16 -0.20
N GLN A 33 20.77 -4.01 1.11
CA GLN A 33 20.90 -2.70 1.76
C GLN A 33 22.36 -2.22 1.68
N ALA A 34 22.57 -0.98 1.26
CA ALA A 34 23.89 -0.37 1.19
C ALA A 34 24.46 -0.12 2.60
N ALA A 35 25.79 -0.15 2.73
CA ALA A 35 26.46 0.24 3.97
C ALA A 35 26.15 1.70 4.32
N GLY A 36 26.03 2.02 5.61
CA GLY A 36 25.63 3.34 6.10
C GLY A 36 24.15 3.71 5.85
N ALA A 37 23.38 2.90 5.13
CA ALA A 37 21.99 3.20 4.81
C ALA A 37 21.02 2.78 5.92
N ALA A 38 19.89 3.48 6.01
CA ALA A 38 18.72 3.06 6.78
C ALA A 38 17.68 2.43 5.85
N ARG A 39 17.00 1.39 6.33
CA ARG A 39 15.92 0.68 5.64
C ARG A 39 14.73 0.55 6.57
N ARG A 40 13.55 0.93 6.08
CA ARG A 40 12.26 0.58 6.66
C ARG A 40 11.59 -0.46 5.78
N THR A 41 11.09 -1.54 6.38
CA THR A 41 10.19 -2.49 5.70
C THR A 41 8.89 -2.63 6.47
N THR A 42 7.76 -2.67 5.76
CA THR A 42 6.43 -2.91 6.34
C THR A 42 5.66 -3.93 5.51
N THR A 43 4.95 -4.83 6.17
CA THR A 43 4.02 -5.78 5.57
C THR A 43 2.65 -5.60 6.22
N ILE A 44 1.58 -5.54 5.43
CA ILE A 44 0.19 -5.47 5.89
C ILE A 44 -0.60 -6.59 5.20
N ASP A 45 -1.03 -7.57 5.98
CA ASP A 45 -1.83 -8.70 5.49
C ASP A 45 -3.29 -8.47 5.86
N THR A 46 -4.17 -8.43 4.87
CA THR A 46 -5.62 -8.41 5.09
C THR A 46 -6.22 -9.78 4.84
N ILE A 47 -6.68 -10.41 5.92
CA ILE A 47 -7.10 -11.80 6.00
C ILE A 47 -8.61 -11.84 6.29
N ARG A 48 -9.30 -12.79 5.66
CA ARG A 48 -10.73 -13.06 5.90
C ARG A 48 -10.90 -14.48 6.41
N PRO A 49 -10.77 -14.71 7.73
CA PRO A 49 -10.70 -16.05 8.30
C PRO A 49 -11.96 -16.88 8.03
N ASP A 50 -13.12 -16.23 7.93
CA ASP A 50 -14.41 -16.88 7.66
C ASP A 50 -14.80 -16.80 6.17
N GLY A 51 -13.82 -16.59 5.29
CA GLY A 51 -13.99 -16.48 3.86
C GLY A 51 -14.47 -15.09 3.38
N PRO A 52 -14.68 -14.91 2.07
CA PRO A 52 -14.88 -13.60 1.44
C PRO A 52 -16.21 -12.91 1.81
N ARG A 53 -17.18 -13.65 2.35
CA ARG A 53 -18.45 -13.13 2.90
C ARG A 53 -18.52 -13.22 4.44
N GLY A 54 -17.39 -13.53 5.07
CA GLY A 54 -17.27 -13.70 6.51
C GLY A 54 -17.58 -12.41 7.28
N ALA A 55 -17.89 -12.56 8.57
CA ALA A 55 -18.24 -11.46 9.46
C ALA A 55 -17.02 -10.71 10.01
N ALA A 56 -15.79 -11.15 9.71
CA ALA A 56 -14.57 -10.56 10.22
C ALA A 56 -13.54 -10.33 9.11
N THR A 57 -12.90 -9.16 9.17
CA THR A 57 -11.62 -8.91 8.48
C THR A 57 -10.54 -8.73 9.55
N VAL A 58 -9.43 -9.44 9.41
CA VAL A 58 -8.26 -9.31 10.26
C VAL A 58 -7.17 -8.63 9.45
N VAL A 59 -6.49 -7.66 10.05
CA VAL A 59 -5.31 -7.04 9.44
C VAL A 59 -4.10 -7.26 10.34
N GLU A 60 -3.03 -7.82 9.79
CA GLU A 60 -1.76 -8.02 10.50
C GLU A 60 -0.69 -7.11 9.91
N LEU A 61 -0.15 -6.21 10.72
CA LEU A 61 0.88 -5.27 10.33
C LEU A 61 2.19 -5.67 11.00
N ARG A 62 3.25 -5.73 10.21
CA ARG A 62 4.61 -6.03 10.66
C ARG A 62 5.54 -4.99 10.09
N GLY A 63 6.48 -4.52 10.89
CA GLY A 63 7.41 -3.48 10.49
C GLY A 63 8.80 -3.74 11.03
N ARG A 64 9.81 -3.25 10.31
CA ARG A 64 11.19 -3.19 10.79
C ARG A 64 11.94 -1.99 10.24
N ASP A 65 12.57 -1.23 11.13
CA ASP A 65 13.61 -0.26 10.81
C ASP A 65 14.97 -0.89 11.09
N ARG A 66 15.90 -0.77 10.15
CA ARG A 66 17.27 -1.28 10.26
C ARG A 66 18.27 -0.28 9.70
N ARG A 67 19.32 0.04 10.46
CA ARG A 67 20.44 0.88 10.00
C ARG A 67 21.73 0.07 9.96
N LEU A 68 22.48 0.20 8.86
CA LEU A 68 23.82 -0.35 8.75
C LEU A 68 24.87 0.73 9.09
N ASP A 69 25.99 0.32 9.67
CA ASP A 69 27.18 1.17 9.78
C ASP A 69 27.95 1.21 8.44
N PRO A 70 29.01 2.04 8.32
CA PRO A 70 29.84 2.13 7.11
C PRO A 70 30.51 0.81 6.71
N GLU A 71 30.72 -0.11 7.64
CA GLU A 71 31.28 -1.45 7.41
C GLU A 71 30.21 -2.46 6.97
N GLY A 72 28.93 -2.10 7.03
CA GLY A 72 27.78 -2.90 6.62
C GLY A 72 27.22 -3.82 7.72
N ALA A 73 27.66 -3.66 8.97
CA ALA A 73 27.08 -4.36 10.12
C ALA A 73 25.85 -3.63 10.67
N VAL A 74 25.01 -4.34 11.43
CA VAL A 74 23.77 -3.77 11.98
C VAL A 74 24.09 -2.84 13.14
N ALA A 75 23.86 -1.55 12.95
CA ALA A 75 24.08 -0.52 13.96
C ALA A 75 22.84 -0.27 14.83
N ALA A 76 21.65 -0.45 14.26
CA ALA A 76 20.37 -0.32 14.98
C ALA A 76 19.28 -1.14 14.27
N GLU A 77 18.37 -1.69 15.06
CA GLU A 77 17.18 -2.39 14.57
C GLU A 77 16.00 -2.16 15.54
N HIS A 78 14.81 -1.97 14.99
CA HIS A 78 13.56 -1.85 15.73
C HIS A 78 12.44 -2.51 14.93
N ALA A 79 11.53 -3.21 15.60
CA ALA A 79 10.43 -3.93 14.97
C ALA A 79 9.12 -3.63 15.70
N VAL A 80 8.01 -3.66 14.95
CA VAL A 80 6.65 -3.42 15.45
C VAL A 80 5.73 -4.49 14.87
N GLY A 81 4.82 -5.02 15.69
CA GLY A 81 3.78 -5.97 15.29
C GLY A 81 2.41 -5.57 15.82
N LEU A 82 1.44 -5.39 14.93
CA LEU A 82 0.06 -5.04 15.29
C LEU A 82 -0.93 -5.96 14.59
N ARG A 83 -2.06 -6.22 15.24
CA ARG A 83 -3.20 -6.94 14.69
C ARG A 83 -4.47 -6.13 14.94
N PHE A 84 -5.23 -5.88 13.87
CA PHE A 84 -6.52 -5.23 13.92
C PHE A 84 -7.62 -6.23 13.56
N ARG A 85 -8.77 -6.11 14.22
CA ARG A 85 -10.02 -6.66 13.72
C ARG A 85 -10.87 -5.53 13.18
N LEU A 86 -11.44 -5.74 12.00
CA LEU A 86 -12.31 -4.79 11.32
C LEU A 86 -13.67 -5.40 11.05
N ASP A 87 -14.71 -4.59 11.19
CA ASP A 87 -16.01 -4.89 10.59
C ASP A 87 -15.87 -4.84 9.05
N PRO A 88 -16.23 -5.91 8.33
CA PRO A 88 -16.03 -5.99 6.88
C PRO A 88 -16.94 -5.04 6.09
N ALA A 89 -18.09 -4.65 6.62
CA ALA A 89 -19.05 -3.78 5.95
C ALA A 89 -18.66 -2.30 6.11
N THR A 90 -18.29 -1.88 7.32
CA THR A 90 -18.02 -0.47 7.66
C THR A 90 -16.53 -0.11 7.65
N GLY A 91 -15.65 -1.11 7.78
CA GLY A 91 -14.22 -0.90 8.00
C GLY A 91 -13.90 -0.34 9.39
N GLU A 92 -14.84 -0.42 10.33
CA GLU A 92 -14.64 0.00 11.72
C GLU A 92 -13.68 -0.93 12.44
N ILE A 93 -12.72 -0.37 13.18
CA ILE A 93 -11.80 -1.11 14.03
C ILE A 93 -12.55 -1.58 15.28
N THR A 94 -12.68 -2.89 15.43
CA THR A 94 -13.34 -3.50 16.59
C THR A 94 -12.35 -3.98 17.65
N ALA A 95 -11.09 -4.20 17.29
CA ALA A 95 -10.04 -4.55 18.24
C ALA A 95 -8.64 -4.19 17.69
N VAL A 96 -7.72 -3.92 18.61
CA VAL A 96 -6.28 -3.76 18.37
C VAL A 96 -5.53 -4.66 19.35
N GLU A 97 -4.59 -5.45 18.84
CA GLU A 97 -3.81 -6.44 19.59
C GLU A 97 -2.33 -6.37 19.16
N GLY A 98 -1.41 -6.69 20.07
CA GLY A 98 0.03 -6.65 19.82
C GLY A 98 0.83 -6.65 21.12
N PRO A 99 2.17 -6.60 21.06
CA PRO A 99 3.01 -6.36 22.23
C PRO A 99 2.60 -5.07 22.95
N PRO A 100 2.70 -5.00 24.30
CA PRO A 100 2.24 -3.85 25.07
C PRO A 100 2.77 -2.49 24.59
N ASP A 101 4.05 -2.43 24.26
CA ASP A 101 4.69 -1.20 23.78
C ASP A 101 4.19 -0.77 22.39
N ASP A 102 3.85 -1.74 21.54
CA ASP A 102 3.37 -1.48 20.18
C ASP A 102 1.93 -0.96 20.18
N VAL A 103 1.09 -1.44 21.11
CA VAL A 103 -0.33 -1.05 21.21
C VAL A 103 -0.59 0.15 22.12
N ALA A 104 0.37 0.54 22.96
CA ALA A 104 0.21 1.63 23.91
C ALA A 104 -0.22 2.92 23.21
N GLY A 105 -1.35 3.50 23.63
CA GLY A 105 -1.91 4.74 23.09
C GLY A 105 -2.81 4.57 21.87
N LEU A 106 -3.02 3.34 21.37
CA LEU A 106 -3.87 3.07 20.20
C LEU A 106 -5.35 2.81 20.56
N GLU A 107 -5.74 2.88 21.82
CA GLU A 107 -7.11 2.59 22.28
C GLU A 107 -8.14 3.49 21.60
N GLY A 108 -7.77 4.74 21.30
CA GLY A 108 -8.60 5.71 20.59
C GLY A 108 -8.88 5.37 19.11
N LEU A 109 -8.26 4.32 18.56
CA LEU A 109 -8.57 3.83 17.22
C LEU A 109 -9.77 2.87 17.20
N VAL A 110 -10.13 2.25 18.31
CA VAL A 110 -11.31 1.37 18.38
C VAL A 110 -12.58 2.21 18.15
N GLY A 111 -13.43 1.78 17.23
CA GLY A 111 -14.59 2.51 16.74
C GLY A 111 -14.30 3.49 15.59
N ALA A 112 -13.02 3.71 15.23
CA ALA A 112 -12.68 4.49 14.04
C ALA A 112 -12.79 3.62 12.77
N SER A 113 -13.19 4.24 11.65
CA SER A 113 -13.20 3.57 10.35
C SER A 113 -11.87 3.78 9.61
N VAL A 114 -11.32 2.69 9.05
CA VAL A 114 -10.16 2.77 8.15
C VAL A 114 -10.52 3.27 6.74
N ARG A 115 -11.82 3.35 6.40
CA ARG A 115 -12.30 3.80 5.08
C ARG A 115 -12.58 5.29 5.01
N ALA A 116 -12.86 5.93 6.14
CA ALA A 116 -13.20 7.35 6.18
C ALA A 116 -12.64 8.02 7.43
N GLY A 117 -11.94 9.15 7.26
CA GLY A 117 -11.44 9.96 8.37
C GLY A 117 -10.26 9.35 9.15
N PHE A 118 -9.75 8.18 8.73
CA PHE A 118 -8.72 7.44 9.46
C PHE A 118 -7.45 8.25 9.73
N GLY A 119 -6.95 9.02 8.76
CA GLY A 119 -5.77 9.86 8.96
C GLY A 119 -5.94 10.88 10.10
N ARG A 120 -7.15 11.41 10.32
CA ARG A 120 -7.44 12.27 11.47
C ARG A 120 -7.45 11.50 12.79
N ALA A 121 -7.99 10.27 12.79
CA ALA A 121 -7.95 9.40 13.97
C ALA A 121 -6.49 9.05 14.34
N VAL A 122 -5.67 8.66 13.37
CA VAL A 122 -4.24 8.40 13.54
C VAL A 122 -3.50 9.62 14.09
N ALA A 123 -3.72 10.81 13.52
CA ALA A 123 -3.12 12.04 14.03
C ALA A 123 -3.54 12.35 15.48
N GLY A 124 -4.80 12.07 15.84
CA GLY A 124 -5.31 12.27 17.19
C GLY A 124 -4.69 11.35 18.24
N VAL A 125 -4.36 10.10 17.88
CA VAL A 125 -3.77 9.13 18.82
C VAL A 125 -2.24 9.17 18.87
N LEU A 126 -1.57 9.43 17.75
CA LEU A 126 -0.11 9.36 17.67
C LEU A 126 0.59 10.65 18.06
N GLY A 127 -0.06 11.81 17.91
CA GLY A 127 0.54 13.11 18.22
C GLY A 127 1.95 13.28 17.64
N ASP A 128 2.94 13.44 18.51
CA ASP A 128 4.35 13.67 18.15
C ASP A 128 4.99 12.53 17.36
N GLU A 129 4.51 11.27 17.50
CA GLU A 129 5.04 10.15 16.72
C GLU A 129 4.80 10.30 15.23
N LEU A 130 3.67 10.92 14.85
CA LEU A 130 3.35 11.17 13.46
C LEU A 130 4.32 12.19 12.86
N ALA A 131 4.68 13.22 13.63
CA ALA A 131 5.69 14.20 13.23
C ALA A 131 7.08 13.57 13.14
N ALA A 132 7.42 12.67 14.05
CA ALA A 132 8.68 11.93 14.06
C ALA A 132 8.76 10.81 13.00
N ARG A 133 7.65 10.50 12.30
CA ARG A 133 7.56 9.43 11.30
C ARG A 133 8.07 8.09 11.85
N THR A 134 7.64 7.72 13.04
CA THR A 134 7.98 6.41 13.64
C THR A 134 7.54 5.26 12.73
N LEU A 135 8.13 4.08 12.93
CA LEU A 135 7.74 2.86 12.20
C LEU A 135 6.24 2.59 12.34
N ARG A 136 5.72 2.68 13.56
CA ARG A 136 4.30 2.56 13.88
C ARG A 136 3.44 3.60 13.14
N ALA A 137 3.87 4.87 13.11
CA ALA A 137 3.16 5.90 12.36
C ALA A 137 3.04 5.57 10.86
N SER A 138 4.14 5.16 10.22
CA SER A 138 4.11 4.77 8.80
C SER A 138 3.25 3.54 8.52
N MET A 139 3.25 2.55 9.41
CA MET A 139 2.40 1.36 9.28
C MET A 139 0.91 1.73 9.34
N LEU A 140 0.53 2.62 10.26
CA LEU A 140 -0.85 3.07 10.40
C LEU A 140 -1.28 3.96 9.23
N GLU A 141 -0.44 4.88 8.75
CA GLU A 141 -0.77 5.72 7.58
C GLU A 141 -1.10 4.88 6.33
N ASP A 142 -0.47 3.71 6.17
CA ASP A 142 -0.68 2.83 5.01
C ASP A 142 -1.88 1.87 5.15
N LEU A 143 -2.45 1.75 6.36
CA LEU A 143 -3.52 0.80 6.65
C LEU A 143 -4.77 1.01 5.78
N SER A 144 -5.20 2.26 5.60
CA SER A 144 -6.36 2.58 4.76
C SER A 144 -6.16 2.11 3.31
N GLY A 145 -4.97 2.33 2.76
CA GLY A 145 -4.64 1.92 1.40
C GLY A 145 -4.59 0.39 1.26
N ALA A 146 -3.98 -0.31 2.23
CA ALA A 146 -3.94 -1.76 2.23
C ALA A 146 -5.35 -2.38 2.32
N VAL A 147 -6.22 -1.83 3.18
CA VAL A 147 -7.60 -2.31 3.32
C VAL A 147 -8.43 -2.01 2.07
N LEU A 148 -8.24 -0.86 1.43
CA LEU A 148 -8.89 -0.53 0.16
C LEU A 148 -8.57 -1.58 -0.92
N VAL A 149 -7.28 -1.88 -1.12
CA VAL A 149 -6.84 -2.88 -2.11
C VAL A 149 -7.27 -4.29 -1.72
N SER A 150 -7.43 -4.58 -0.42
CA SER A 150 -7.94 -5.88 0.04
C SER A 150 -9.34 -6.24 -0.49
N GLY A 151 -10.09 -5.26 -0.99
CA GLY A 151 -11.37 -5.48 -1.68
C GLY A 151 -11.24 -6.36 -2.93
N TYR A 152 -10.03 -6.54 -3.47
CA TYR A 152 -9.75 -7.48 -4.55
C TYR A 152 -10.15 -8.92 -4.19
N ALA A 153 -9.89 -9.38 -2.96
CA ALA A 153 -10.20 -10.75 -2.55
C ALA A 153 -11.71 -11.09 -2.64
N PRO A 154 -12.62 -10.35 -1.99
CA PRO A 154 -14.06 -10.61 -2.14
C PRO A 154 -14.57 -10.33 -3.56
N LEU A 155 -13.95 -9.41 -4.31
CA LEU A 155 -14.26 -9.22 -5.73
C LEU A 155 -13.95 -10.49 -6.55
N ARG A 156 -12.72 -11.00 -6.44
CA ARG A 156 -12.26 -12.21 -7.14
C ARG A 156 -13.08 -13.44 -6.79
N ALA A 157 -13.52 -13.55 -5.54
CA ALA A 157 -14.39 -14.63 -5.08
C ALA A 157 -15.88 -14.46 -5.48
N GLY A 158 -16.25 -13.42 -6.24
CA GLY A 158 -17.64 -13.16 -6.64
C GLY A 158 -18.57 -12.81 -5.48
N ALA A 159 -18.00 -12.32 -4.38
CA ALA A 159 -18.72 -11.86 -3.20
C ALA A 159 -19.26 -10.43 -3.38
N ILE A 160 -18.51 -9.59 -4.10
CA ILE A 160 -18.96 -8.28 -4.58
C ILE A 160 -19.65 -8.48 -5.93
N ARG A 161 -20.88 -7.99 -6.06
CA ARG A 161 -21.69 -8.09 -7.27
C ARG A 161 -22.30 -6.74 -7.59
N VAL A 162 -22.34 -6.41 -8.88
CA VAL A 162 -23.04 -5.23 -9.39
C VAL A 162 -24.48 -5.65 -9.70
N SER A 163 -25.44 -4.91 -9.18
CA SER A 163 -26.84 -5.07 -9.57
C SER A 163 -27.04 -4.59 -11.00
N ALA A 164 -27.93 -5.23 -11.76
CA ALA A 164 -28.30 -4.75 -13.09
C ALA A 164 -28.74 -3.27 -13.04
N GLY A 165 -28.18 -2.44 -13.92
CA GLY A 165 -28.34 -0.99 -13.97
C GLY A 165 -27.54 -0.21 -12.92
N GLY A 166 -26.70 -0.86 -12.12
CA GLY A 166 -25.91 -0.23 -11.05
C GLY A 166 -24.46 0.13 -11.43
N GLY A 167 -24.00 -0.30 -12.61
CA GLY A 167 -22.62 -0.19 -13.08
C GLY A 167 -22.16 1.25 -13.20
N ALA A 168 -22.93 2.11 -13.87
CA ALA A 168 -22.60 3.54 -14.01
C ALA A 168 -22.42 4.23 -12.65
N SER A 169 -23.36 4.03 -11.72
CA SER A 169 -23.25 4.61 -10.38
C SER A 169 -22.03 4.08 -9.64
N MET A 170 -21.69 2.78 -9.77
CA MET A 170 -20.51 2.24 -9.11
C MET A 170 -19.21 2.72 -9.76
N ALA A 171 -19.19 2.89 -11.09
CA ALA A 171 -18.07 3.46 -11.82
C ALA A 171 -17.78 4.89 -11.37
N ASP A 172 -18.80 5.72 -11.14
CA ASP A 172 -18.63 7.09 -10.60
C ASP A 172 -17.95 7.09 -9.21
N HIS A 173 -18.24 6.09 -8.37
CA HIS A 173 -17.64 5.97 -7.03
C HIS A 173 -16.23 5.38 -7.07
N GLN A 174 -15.95 4.53 -8.06
CA GLN A 174 -14.66 3.85 -8.22
C GLN A 174 -13.70 4.63 -9.12
N GLY A 175 -14.18 5.61 -9.88
CA GLY A 175 -13.39 6.42 -10.80
C GLY A 175 -12.24 7.12 -10.10
N ASP A 176 -11.07 7.08 -10.72
CA ASP A 176 -9.84 7.76 -10.31
C ASP A 176 -9.31 7.37 -8.92
N ILE A 177 -9.76 6.25 -8.34
CA ILE A 177 -9.20 5.74 -7.07
C ILE A 177 -7.78 5.20 -7.23
N CYS A 178 -7.42 4.74 -8.44
CA CYS A 178 -6.07 4.37 -8.85
C CYS A 178 -5.93 4.42 -10.37
N VAL A 179 -4.70 4.28 -10.88
CA VAL A 179 -4.43 4.31 -12.34
C VAL A 179 -5.23 3.28 -13.14
N GLY A 180 -5.50 2.10 -12.56
CA GLY A 180 -6.32 1.07 -13.20
C GLY A 180 -7.80 1.46 -13.31
N TRP A 181 -8.28 2.32 -12.41
CA TRP A 181 -9.65 2.81 -12.35
C TRP A 181 -9.79 4.24 -12.87
N ALA A 182 -8.80 4.73 -13.62
CA ALA A 182 -8.88 6.05 -14.26
C ALA A 182 -10.21 6.20 -15.01
N ALA A 183 -10.88 7.32 -14.84
CA ALA A 183 -12.15 7.60 -15.50
C ALA A 183 -12.01 7.46 -17.03
N GLY A 184 -12.90 6.69 -17.64
CA GLY A 184 -12.82 6.33 -19.07
C GLY A 184 -11.72 5.32 -19.44
N GLY A 185 -10.98 4.78 -18.46
CA GLY A 185 -10.10 3.64 -18.62
C GLY A 185 -10.87 2.32 -18.74
N GLU A 186 -10.18 1.23 -19.09
CA GLU A 186 -10.81 -0.05 -19.44
C GLU A 186 -11.71 -0.62 -18.32
N MET A 187 -11.21 -0.73 -17.08
CA MET A 187 -12.02 -1.26 -15.96
C MET A 187 -13.22 -0.37 -15.64
N HIS A 188 -13.04 0.95 -15.73
CA HIS A 188 -14.11 1.92 -15.53
C HIS A 188 -15.21 1.77 -16.59
N SER A 189 -14.83 1.72 -17.87
CA SER A 189 -15.79 1.62 -18.99
C SER A 189 -16.53 0.28 -19.00
N VAL A 190 -15.84 -0.84 -18.78
CA VAL A 190 -16.49 -2.17 -18.69
C VAL A 190 -17.53 -2.18 -17.56
N LEU A 191 -17.22 -1.57 -16.41
CA LEU A 191 -18.19 -1.46 -15.33
C LEU A 191 -19.39 -0.59 -15.71
N ALA A 192 -19.14 0.60 -16.25
CA ALA A 192 -20.18 1.56 -16.58
C ALA A 192 -21.13 1.03 -17.68
N GLU A 193 -20.61 0.33 -18.67
CA GLU A 193 -21.34 -0.10 -19.86
C GLU A 193 -21.99 -1.48 -19.74
N HIS A 194 -21.46 -2.35 -18.87
CA HIS A 194 -21.87 -3.77 -18.83
C HIS A 194 -22.32 -4.25 -17.45
N ASP A 195 -22.38 -3.37 -16.44
CA ASP A 195 -22.63 -3.77 -15.05
C ASP A 195 -21.69 -4.89 -14.59
N HIS A 196 -20.45 -4.90 -15.10
CA HIS A 196 -19.50 -5.98 -14.89
C HIS A 196 -18.17 -5.44 -14.39
N VAL A 197 -17.65 -5.99 -13.30
CA VAL A 197 -16.32 -5.62 -12.83
C VAL A 197 -15.30 -6.55 -13.48
N ALA A 198 -14.44 -5.98 -14.32
CA ALA A 198 -13.24 -6.68 -14.76
C ALA A 198 -12.37 -7.02 -13.54
N VAL A 199 -12.06 -8.30 -13.33
CA VAL A 199 -11.19 -8.74 -12.25
C VAL A 199 -9.80 -9.00 -12.83
N PRO A 200 -8.84 -8.05 -12.68
CA PRO A 200 -7.54 -8.18 -13.32
C PRO A 200 -6.76 -9.37 -12.78
N LEU A 201 -5.99 -10.03 -13.65
CA LEU A 201 -5.04 -11.08 -13.30
C LEU A 201 -3.62 -10.51 -13.41
N GLY A 202 -2.89 -10.54 -12.31
CA GLY A 202 -1.48 -10.15 -12.26
C GLY A 202 -0.52 -11.27 -12.64
N PRO A 203 0.75 -10.95 -12.94
CA PRO A 203 1.80 -11.95 -13.07
C PRO A 203 2.11 -12.62 -11.72
N ALA A 204 2.79 -13.77 -11.77
CA ALA A 204 3.34 -14.40 -10.58
C ALA A 204 4.25 -13.46 -9.80
N ALA A 205 4.09 -13.44 -8.48
CA ALA A 205 4.91 -12.64 -7.57
C ALA A 205 6.24 -13.36 -7.29
N PRO A 206 7.39 -12.81 -7.73
CA PRO A 206 8.68 -13.36 -7.33
C PRO A 206 8.90 -13.20 -5.84
N ASP A 207 9.61 -14.14 -5.23
CA ASP A 207 9.95 -14.07 -3.81
C ASP A 207 10.88 -12.88 -3.52
N LEU A 208 10.40 -11.98 -2.66
CA LEU A 208 11.16 -10.81 -2.21
C LEU A 208 12.01 -11.10 -0.96
N ALA A 209 11.71 -12.17 -0.23
CA ALA A 209 12.13 -12.40 1.15
C ALA A 209 13.38 -13.26 1.26
N ALA A 210 14.47 -12.83 0.61
CA ALA A 210 15.79 -13.37 0.94
C ALA A 210 16.05 -13.25 2.47
N ALA A 211 16.64 -14.30 3.06
CA ALA A 211 16.78 -14.41 4.51
C ALA A 211 17.42 -13.15 5.14
N GLY A 212 16.75 -12.61 6.16
CA GLY A 212 17.21 -11.45 6.92
C GLY A 212 17.00 -10.09 6.25
N VAL A 213 16.43 -10.03 5.04
CA VAL A 213 16.16 -8.77 4.32
C VAL A 213 14.85 -8.13 4.79
N TRP A 214 13.84 -8.94 5.05
CA TRP A 214 12.56 -8.53 5.65
C TRP A 214 12.47 -9.03 7.10
N HIS A 215 11.52 -8.50 7.87
CA HIS A 215 11.09 -9.15 9.11
C HIS A 215 10.43 -10.51 8.78
N PRO A 216 10.25 -11.43 9.75
CA PRO A 216 9.58 -12.69 9.50
C PRO A 216 8.18 -12.48 8.91
N ASP A 217 8.00 -12.89 7.66
CA ASP A 217 6.72 -12.92 6.95
C ASP A 217 6.22 -14.37 6.95
N PRO A 218 5.11 -14.69 7.65
CA PRO A 218 4.53 -16.02 7.56
C PRO A 218 3.98 -16.29 6.14
N PRO A 219 3.84 -17.57 5.74
CA PRO A 219 3.16 -17.94 4.51
C PRO A 219 1.77 -17.32 4.43
N LEU A 220 1.38 -16.90 3.22
CA LEU A 220 0.07 -16.29 2.99
C LEU A 220 -1.03 -17.35 2.99
N ALA A 221 -2.08 -17.12 3.78
CA ALA A 221 -3.31 -17.88 3.67
C ALA A 221 -4.06 -17.51 2.38
N GLU A 222 -4.79 -18.45 1.81
CA GLU A 222 -5.62 -18.21 0.62
C GLU A 222 -6.56 -17.02 0.80
N GLY A 223 -6.74 -16.24 -0.27
CA GLY A 223 -7.60 -15.06 -0.27
C GLY A 223 -7.02 -13.86 0.49
N THR A 224 -5.79 -13.94 0.99
CA THR A 224 -5.11 -12.83 1.65
C THR A 224 -4.60 -11.84 0.61
N VAL A 225 -4.80 -10.54 0.87
CA VAL A 225 -4.11 -9.47 0.15
C VAL A 225 -3.00 -8.93 1.03
N ARG A 226 -1.79 -8.87 0.51
CA ARG A 226 -0.60 -8.41 1.21
C ARG A 226 -0.07 -7.14 0.56
N ARG A 227 0.09 -6.08 1.34
CA ARG A 227 0.89 -4.91 0.97
C ARG A 227 2.28 -5.03 1.57
N ARG A 228 3.32 -4.85 0.77
CA ARG A 228 4.70 -4.71 1.20
C ARG A 228 5.22 -3.34 0.80
N ARG A 229 5.93 -2.67 1.72
CA ARG A 229 6.71 -1.48 1.41
C ARG A 229 8.13 -1.60 1.91
N ARG A 230 9.05 -1.08 1.13
CA ARG A 230 10.44 -0.86 1.50
C ARG A 230 10.78 0.60 1.25
N LEU A 231 11.52 1.21 2.16
CA LEU A 231 12.12 2.52 1.97
C LEU A 231 13.58 2.43 2.38
N ASP A 232 14.47 2.61 1.41
CA ASP A 232 15.90 2.80 1.64
C ASP A 232 16.24 4.28 1.65
N VAL A 233 17.08 4.70 2.58
CA VAL A 233 17.61 6.06 2.67
C VAL A 233 19.13 5.98 2.88
N ALA A 234 19.87 6.60 1.98
CA ALA A 234 21.33 6.71 2.03
C ALA A 234 21.77 8.16 1.78
N ALA A 235 23.03 8.49 2.07
CA ALA A 235 23.62 9.74 1.60
C ALA A 235 23.73 9.72 0.07
N ALA A 236 23.45 10.84 -0.59
CA ALA A 236 23.60 10.95 -2.04
C ALA A 236 25.09 10.99 -2.50
N GLY A 237 26.01 11.24 -1.57
CA GLY A 237 27.45 11.25 -1.77
C GLY A 237 28.20 11.68 -0.51
N ASP A 238 29.52 11.50 -0.49
CA ASP A 238 30.35 11.84 0.66
C ASP A 238 30.26 13.33 1.00
N GLY A 239 29.91 13.63 2.26
CA GLY A 239 29.74 15.00 2.74
C GLY A 239 28.49 15.73 2.22
N SER A 240 27.64 15.06 1.43
CA SER A 240 26.39 15.66 0.95
C SER A 240 25.32 15.70 2.05
N ALA A 241 24.63 16.84 2.15
CA ALA A 241 23.41 16.96 2.96
C ALA A 241 22.22 16.23 2.30
N ASP A 242 22.31 15.93 1.01
CA ASP A 242 21.25 15.30 0.25
C ASP A 242 21.17 13.80 0.54
N ARG A 243 19.98 13.24 0.33
CA ARG A 243 19.66 11.84 0.56
C ARG A 243 19.15 11.19 -0.71
N LEU A 244 19.70 10.03 -1.04
CA LEU A 244 19.13 9.14 -2.03
C LEU A 244 18.09 8.27 -1.33
N THR A 245 16.91 8.16 -1.93
CA THR A 245 15.88 7.23 -1.47
C THR A 245 15.42 6.30 -2.58
N GLU A 246 15.14 5.06 -2.23
CA GLU A 246 14.44 4.10 -3.09
C GLU A 246 13.27 3.53 -2.30
N SER A 247 12.05 3.90 -2.69
CA SER A 247 10.82 3.34 -2.14
C SER A 247 10.25 2.30 -3.08
N HIS A 248 9.96 1.12 -2.56
CA HIS A 248 9.30 0.05 -3.27
C HIS A 248 7.97 -0.25 -2.59
N LEU A 249 6.91 -0.41 -3.37
CA LEU A 249 5.60 -0.87 -2.92
C LEU A 249 5.16 -2.04 -3.79
N ARG A 250 4.62 -3.07 -3.17
CA ARG A 250 3.98 -4.19 -3.87
C ARG A 250 2.71 -4.62 -3.14
N ASP A 251 1.60 -4.67 -3.85
CA ASP A 251 0.40 -5.38 -3.40
C ASP A 251 0.33 -6.73 -4.10
N THR A 252 0.12 -7.80 -3.34
CA THR A 252 -0.10 -9.15 -3.87
C THR A 252 -1.40 -9.75 -3.36
N TYR A 253 -1.93 -10.69 -4.12
CA TYR A 253 -3.08 -11.51 -3.73
C TYR A 253 -2.67 -12.98 -3.74
N ARG A 254 -2.98 -13.68 -2.66
CA ARG A 254 -2.86 -15.13 -2.57
C ARG A 254 -4.08 -15.78 -3.18
N SER A 255 -3.87 -16.47 -4.29
CA SER A 255 -4.89 -17.20 -5.03
C SER A 255 -5.46 -18.37 -4.24
N THR A 256 -6.64 -18.82 -4.65
CA THR A 256 -7.24 -20.07 -4.17
C THR A 256 -6.70 -21.24 -4.99
N ASP A 257 -6.66 -22.44 -4.38
CA ASP A 257 -6.25 -23.67 -5.04
C ASP A 257 -6.91 -23.84 -6.43
N GLY A 258 -6.07 -24.11 -7.44
CA GLY A 258 -6.47 -24.32 -8.84
C GLY A 258 -6.22 -23.14 -9.78
N ASP A 259 -5.85 -21.96 -9.27
CA ASP A 259 -5.34 -20.88 -10.11
C ASP A 259 -3.92 -21.20 -10.62
N GLU A 260 -3.58 -20.75 -11.84
CA GLU A 260 -2.26 -20.99 -12.45
C GLU A 260 -1.09 -20.37 -11.66
N VAL A 261 -1.39 -19.34 -10.86
CA VAL A 261 -0.43 -18.54 -10.10
C VAL A 261 -0.84 -18.53 -8.62
N GLU A 262 0.06 -19.00 -7.75
CA GLU A 262 -0.14 -19.07 -6.30
C GLU A 262 -0.32 -17.68 -5.64
N GLU A 263 0.58 -16.75 -5.94
CA GLU A 263 0.56 -15.37 -5.46
C GLU A 263 0.77 -14.45 -6.65
N MET A 264 -0.15 -13.52 -6.88
CA MET A 264 -0.11 -12.60 -8.02
C MET A 264 0.12 -11.16 -7.60
N VAL A 265 0.85 -10.41 -8.42
CA VAL A 265 1.10 -8.98 -8.19
C VAL A 265 -0.06 -8.15 -8.71
N LEU A 266 -0.70 -7.38 -7.82
CA LEU A 266 -1.79 -6.45 -8.17
C LEU A 266 -1.25 -5.06 -8.50
N HIS A 267 -0.35 -4.57 -7.66
CA HIS A 267 0.34 -3.29 -7.83
C HIS A 267 1.81 -3.48 -7.55
N GLU A 268 2.67 -2.81 -8.30
CA GLU A 268 4.08 -2.68 -7.97
C GLU A 268 4.63 -1.36 -8.50
N TYR A 269 5.38 -0.65 -7.67
CA TYR A 269 6.05 0.60 -8.02
C TYR A 269 7.42 0.67 -7.37
N VAL A 270 8.39 1.22 -8.09
CA VAL A 270 9.67 1.66 -7.51
C VAL A 270 9.84 3.15 -7.76
N VAL A 271 9.94 3.92 -6.68
CA VAL A 271 10.20 5.35 -6.73
C VAL A 271 11.61 5.60 -6.24
N ARG A 272 12.45 6.17 -7.10
CA ARG A 272 13.78 6.66 -6.73
C ARG A 272 13.73 8.17 -6.63
N SER A 273 14.35 8.72 -5.60
CA SER A 273 14.38 10.18 -5.46
C SER A 273 15.64 10.68 -4.77
N ILE A 274 15.93 11.95 -5.03
CA ILE A 274 16.92 12.73 -4.29
C ILE A 274 16.16 13.72 -3.43
N VAL A 275 16.42 13.70 -2.13
CA VAL A 275 15.88 14.66 -1.15
C VAL A 275 17.01 15.61 -0.76
N GLY A 276 16.83 16.90 -1.00
CA GLY A 276 17.79 17.93 -0.65
C GLY A 276 17.96 18.07 0.86
N GLY A 277 19.06 18.69 1.31
CA GLY A 277 19.30 18.97 2.73
C GLY A 277 18.21 19.82 3.42
N ASP A 278 17.34 20.50 2.66
CA ASP A 278 16.16 21.24 3.16
C ASP A 278 14.89 20.37 3.25
N GLY A 279 14.98 19.07 2.94
CA GLY A 279 13.88 18.12 2.97
C GLY A 279 13.00 18.09 1.72
N ARG A 280 13.33 18.86 0.67
CA ARG A 280 12.55 18.88 -0.57
C ARG A 280 13.02 17.83 -1.57
N LEU A 281 12.08 17.31 -2.38
CA LEU A 281 12.43 16.46 -3.52
C LEU A 281 13.13 17.30 -4.60
N VAL A 282 14.32 16.87 -4.99
CA VAL A 282 15.15 17.47 -6.04
C VAL A 282 14.94 16.74 -7.37
N ALA A 283 14.82 15.42 -7.32
CA ALA A 283 14.56 14.57 -8.47
C ALA A 283 13.69 13.38 -8.06
N VAL A 284 12.82 12.92 -8.95
CA VAL A 284 11.96 11.75 -8.78
C VAL A 284 11.93 10.96 -10.08
N ASP A 285 12.09 9.65 -9.97
CA ASP A 285 12.00 8.67 -11.04
C ASP A 285 11.08 7.53 -10.57
N VAL A 286 10.22 7.03 -11.46
CA VAL A 286 9.20 6.03 -11.13
C VAL A 286 9.21 4.93 -12.19
N ASP A 287 9.44 3.70 -11.74
CA ASP A 287 9.26 2.46 -12.52
C ASP A 287 7.97 1.74 -12.15
#